data_AF-A0A2H3T6L0-F1
#
_entry.id   AF-A0A2H3T6L0-F1
#
_cell.length_a   1.000
_cell.length_b   1.000
_cell.length_c   1.000
_cell.angle_alpha   90.00
_cell.angle_beta   90.00
_cell.angle_gamma   90.00
#
_symmetry.space_group_name_H-M   'P 1'
#
loop_
_entity.id
_entity.type
_entity.pdbx_description
1 polymer ?
#
loop_
_entity_poly.entity_id
_entity_poly.type
_entity_poly.pdbx_seq_one_letter_code
_entity_poly.pdbx_strand_id
1 'polypeptide(L)'
;MQAVREIPHAGYFGSLDGSKLRDEFFWAAEPVPAIDRSFTTEDEFLSGVIDKYLYESGETARQRVDFYRRVLPRVFMGNGKPVFTHGGFQRKNIMIIPQNTVVLLDWAASGWYPSYWEYAVTVYVARRWDDDWHVYIGKILEEFPNHFVWMQTLHIEMWGF
;
A
#
# COMPACT_ATOMS: atom_id res chain seq x y z
N MET A 1 5.19 -8.29 -13.22
CA MET A 1 4.13 -7.51 -12.53
C MET A 1 3.14 -6.86 -13.49
N GLN A 2 3.51 -6.49 -14.73
CA GLN A 2 2.57 -5.86 -15.68
C GLN A 2 1.26 -6.65 -15.88
N ALA A 3 1.32 -7.97 -16.12
CA ALA A 3 0.12 -8.80 -16.28
C ALA A 3 -0.81 -8.78 -15.05
N VAL A 4 -0.26 -8.62 -13.84
CA VAL A 4 -1.04 -8.47 -12.60
C VAL A 4 -1.74 -7.11 -12.60
N ARG A 5 -1.07 -6.04 -13.02
CA ARG A 5 -1.62 -4.68 -13.08
C ARG A 5 -2.73 -4.50 -14.12
N GLU A 6 -2.78 -5.35 -15.13
CA GLU A 6 -3.76 -5.32 -16.22
C GLU A 6 -5.05 -6.10 -15.91
N ILE A 7 -5.15 -6.76 -14.75
CA ILE A 7 -6.37 -7.46 -14.34
C ILE A 7 -7.52 -6.44 -14.21
N PRO A 8 -8.68 -6.68 -14.88
CA PRO A 8 -9.81 -5.76 -14.84
C PRO A 8 -10.34 -5.54 -13.42
N HIS A 9 -10.56 -4.28 -13.05
CA HIS A 9 -11.06 -3.90 -11.74
C HIS A 9 -12.59 -3.72 -11.73
N ALA A 10 -13.21 -3.91 -10.56
CA ALA A 10 -14.64 -3.69 -10.35
C ALA A 10 -15.00 -2.24 -9.96
N GLY A 11 -14.01 -1.34 -9.84
CA GLY A 11 -14.24 0.10 -9.64
C GLY A 11 -14.22 0.57 -8.19
N TYR A 12 -13.62 -0.20 -7.29
CA TYR A 12 -13.43 0.17 -5.88
C TYR A 12 -12.00 -0.15 -5.43
N PHE A 13 -11.55 0.49 -4.34
CA PHE A 13 -10.33 0.15 -3.62
C PHE A 13 -10.68 -0.75 -2.44
N GLY A 14 -10.19 -1.99 -2.42
CA GLY A 14 -10.66 -3.04 -1.51
C GLY A 14 -10.14 -4.43 -1.87
N SER A 15 -10.48 -5.43 -1.05
CA SER A 15 -10.18 -6.83 -1.34
C SER A 15 -11.00 -7.35 -2.54
N LEU A 16 -10.64 -8.51 -3.11
CA LEU A 16 -11.33 -9.06 -4.28
C LEU A 16 -12.83 -9.36 -4.04
N ASP A 17 -13.22 -9.57 -2.79
CA ASP A 17 -14.59 -9.83 -2.35
C ASP A 17 -15.38 -8.55 -2.02
N GLY A 18 -14.80 -7.37 -2.26
CA GLY A 18 -15.40 -6.08 -1.95
C GLY A 18 -15.27 -5.64 -0.50
N SER A 19 -14.63 -6.45 0.35
CA SER A 19 -14.36 -6.13 1.75
C SER A 19 -13.15 -5.20 1.91
N LYS A 20 -12.82 -4.88 3.17
CA LYS A 20 -11.65 -4.07 3.51
C LYS A 20 -10.34 -4.65 3.00
N LEU A 21 -9.34 -3.80 2.88
CA LEU A 21 -7.99 -4.21 2.51
C LEU A 21 -7.32 -4.98 3.65
N ARG A 22 -6.32 -5.80 3.29
CA ARG A 22 -5.63 -6.72 4.22
C ARG A 22 -4.19 -6.32 4.52
N ASP A 23 -3.75 -5.21 3.95
CA ASP A 23 -2.50 -4.55 4.29
C ASP A 23 -2.54 -4.01 5.74
N GLU A 24 -1.39 -3.88 6.39
CA GLU A 24 -1.26 -3.46 7.79
C GLU A 24 -1.88 -2.08 8.06
N PHE A 25 -1.89 -1.18 7.07
CA PHE A 25 -2.57 0.12 7.14
C PHE A 25 -4.11 -0.01 7.27
N PHE A 26 -4.68 -1.19 7.08
CA PHE A 26 -6.12 -1.47 7.16
C PHE A 26 -6.46 -2.54 8.21
N TRP A 27 -5.51 -2.81 9.10
CA TRP A 27 -5.69 -3.70 10.24
C TRP A 27 -5.77 -2.93 11.56
N ALA A 28 -6.62 -3.37 12.47
CA ALA A 28 -6.72 -2.89 13.84
C ALA A 28 -7.25 -4.02 14.73
N ALA A 29 -6.91 -3.98 16.02
CA ALA A 29 -7.38 -4.97 16.99
C ALA A 29 -8.89 -4.85 17.26
N GLU A 30 -9.40 -3.62 17.27
CA GLU A 30 -10.82 -3.30 17.40
C GLU A 30 -11.37 -2.76 16.07
N PRO A 31 -12.70 -2.84 15.83
CA PRO A 31 -13.29 -2.29 14.62
C PRO A 31 -13.02 -0.78 14.47
N VAL A 32 -12.55 -0.38 13.30
CA VAL A 32 -12.30 1.01 12.91
C VAL A 32 -13.08 1.28 11.61
N PRO A 33 -14.29 1.88 11.69
CA PRO A 33 -15.15 2.09 10.52
C PRO A 33 -14.49 2.84 9.35
N ALA A 34 -13.48 3.66 9.63
CA ALA A 34 -12.73 4.40 8.62
C ALA A 34 -11.94 3.48 7.66
N ILE A 35 -11.51 2.31 8.12
CA ILE A 35 -10.73 1.33 7.33
C ILE A 35 -11.43 -0.02 7.15
N ASP A 36 -12.51 -0.30 7.90
CA ASP A 36 -13.26 -1.56 7.81
C ASP A 36 -14.28 -1.57 6.66
N ARG A 37 -13.86 -1.10 5.48
CA ARG A 37 -14.68 -1.02 4.27
C ARG A 37 -13.82 -0.97 3.01
N SER A 38 -14.47 -1.15 1.86
CA SER A 38 -13.92 -0.71 0.57
C SER A 38 -14.20 0.78 0.34
N PHE A 39 -13.46 1.38 -0.60
CA PHE A 39 -13.53 2.80 -0.94
C PHE A 39 -13.90 2.98 -2.41
N THR A 40 -14.64 4.03 -2.71
CA THR A 40 -15.07 4.31 -4.09
C THR A 40 -14.06 5.18 -4.83
N THR A 41 -13.34 6.03 -4.08
CA THR A 41 -12.38 6.98 -4.64
C THR A 41 -11.03 6.87 -3.95
N GLU A 42 -9.99 7.33 -4.64
CA GLU A 42 -8.64 7.41 -4.08
C GLU A 42 -8.58 8.39 -2.89
N ASP A 43 -9.37 9.46 -2.91
CA ASP A 43 -9.49 10.41 -1.79
C ASP A 43 -10.11 9.77 -0.54
N GLU A 44 -11.14 8.94 -0.71
CA GLU A 44 -11.74 8.17 0.38
C GLU A 44 -10.74 7.16 0.97
N PHE A 45 -10.00 6.48 0.09
CA PHE A 45 -8.93 5.56 0.48
C PHE A 45 -7.87 6.29 1.32
N LEU A 46 -7.37 7.44 0.84
CA LEU A 46 -6.35 8.21 1.55
C LEU A 46 -6.88 8.78 2.87
N SER A 47 -8.13 9.21 2.91
CA SER A 47 -8.80 9.65 4.14
C SER A 47 -8.84 8.52 5.17
N GLY A 48 -9.13 7.27 4.74
CA GLY A 48 -9.07 6.09 5.58
C GLY A 48 -7.67 5.85 6.19
N VAL A 49 -6.61 6.01 5.39
CA VAL A 49 -5.22 5.92 5.88
C VAL A 49 -4.91 6.99 6.93
N ILE A 50 -5.38 8.23 6.73
CA ILE A 50 -5.18 9.33 7.68
C ILE A 50 -5.98 9.12 8.98
N ASP A 51 -7.20 8.60 8.88
CA ASP A 51 -8.02 8.31 10.04
C ASP A 51 -7.47 7.10 10.82
N LYS A 52 -6.89 6.12 10.12
CA LYS A 52 -6.10 5.06 10.75
C LYS A 52 -4.90 5.62 11.52
N TYR A 53 -4.19 6.58 10.92
CA TYR A 53 -3.08 7.23 11.59
C TYR A 53 -3.52 7.91 12.90
N LEU A 54 -4.66 8.62 12.88
CA LEU A 54 -5.23 9.22 14.09
C LEU A 54 -5.60 8.15 15.13
N TYR A 55 -6.17 7.03 14.70
CA TYR A 55 -6.49 5.91 15.58
C TYR A 55 -5.24 5.36 16.29
N GLU A 56 -4.14 5.13 15.57
CA GLU A 56 -2.91 4.59 16.17
C GLU A 56 -2.19 5.62 17.05
N SER A 57 -2.17 6.89 16.62
CA SER A 57 -1.40 7.94 17.29
C SER A 57 -2.15 8.60 18.45
N GLY A 58 -3.48 8.42 18.49
CA GLY A 58 -4.36 9.05 19.47
C GLY A 58 -4.55 10.55 19.29
N GLU A 59 -5.34 11.14 20.20
CA GLU A 59 -5.84 12.51 20.05
C GLU A 59 -4.80 13.62 20.18
N THR A 60 -3.60 13.30 20.67
CA THR A 60 -2.46 14.21 20.69
C THR A 60 -1.94 14.51 19.27
N ALA A 61 -2.25 13.66 18.29
CA ALA A 61 -1.82 13.80 16.91
C ALA A 61 -2.73 14.68 16.04
N ARG A 62 -3.83 15.24 16.57
CA ARG A 62 -4.82 16.03 15.79
C ARG A 62 -4.20 17.10 14.88
N GLN A 63 -3.27 17.90 15.39
CA GLN A 63 -2.63 18.96 14.60
C GLN A 63 -1.83 18.40 13.42
N ARG A 64 -1.22 17.22 13.59
CA ARG A 64 -0.50 16.54 12.52
C ARG A 64 -1.46 15.91 11.51
N VAL A 65 -2.58 15.38 11.98
CA VAL A 65 -3.67 14.89 11.12
C VAL A 65 -4.25 16.01 10.27
N ASP A 66 -4.48 17.20 10.85
CA ASP A 66 -4.93 18.38 10.10
C ASP A 66 -3.92 18.79 9.01
N PHE A 67 -2.62 18.70 9.33
CA PHE A 67 -1.56 18.87 8.35
C PHE A 67 -1.61 17.80 7.25
N TYR A 68 -1.76 16.51 7.59
CA TYR A 68 -1.85 15.41 6.63
C TYR A 68 -3.06 15.50 5.72
N ARG A 69 -4.25 15.85 6.25
CA ARG A 69 -5.45 16.08 5.43
C ARG A 69 -5.25 17.19 4.39
N ARG A 70 -4.41 18.18 4.68
CA ARG A 70 -4.09 19.27 3.73
C ARG A 70 -2.98 18.91 2.74
N VAL A 71 -2.02 18.09 3.15
CA VAL A 71 -0.78 17.84 2.39
C VAL A 71 -0.83 16.54 1.60
N LEU A 72 -1.27 15.44 2.22
CA LEU A 72 -1.20 14.12 1.60
C LEU A 72 -1.98 14.01 0.29
N PRO A 73 -3.17 14.63 0.11
CA PRO A 73 -3.85 14.62 -1.19
C PRO A 73 -3.06 15.29 -2.32
N ARG A 74 -2.07 16.14 -2.00
CA ARG A 74 -1.18 16.78 -2.99
C ARG A 74 0.07 15.95 -3.31
N VAL A 75 0.30 14.89 -2.55
CA VAL A 75 1.48 14.04 -2.65
C VAL A 75 1.09 12.66 -3.17
N PHE A 76 0.13 12.02 -2.50
CA PHE A 76 -0.44 10.75 -2.89
C PHE A 76 -1.42 10.94 -4.05
N MET A 77 -0.86 11.19 -5.23
CA MET A 77 -1.60 11.28 -6.48
C MET A 77 -1.27 10.06 -7.33
N GLY A 78 -2.22 9.12 -7.41
CA GLY A 78 -2.28 8.07 -8.40
C GLY A 78 -3.02 8.53 -9.65
N ASN A 79 -3.61 7.58 -10.37
CA ASN A 79 -4.41 7.84 -11.57
C ASN A 79 -5.93 7.83 -11.29
N GLY A 80 -6.34 7.79 -10.00
CA GLY A 80 -7.73 7.72 -9.58
C GLY A 80 -8.39 6.36 -9.83
N LYS A 81 -7.68 5.37 -10.36
CA LYS A 81 -8.20 4.05 -10.68
C LYS A 81 -7.52 2.97 -9.83
N PRO A 82 -8.31 2.06 -9.24
CA PRO A 82 -7.74 0.92 -8.54
C PRO A 82 -7.00 -0.01 -9.51
N VAL A 83 -5.81 -0.46 -9.11
CA VAL A 83 -5.05 -1.49 -9.82
C VAL A 83 -4.83 -2.69 -8.92
N PHE A 84 -4.80 -3.88 -9.53
CA PHE A 84 -4.53 -5.08 -8.76
C PHE A 84 -3.08 -5.06 -8.25
N THR A 85 -2.91 -5.38 -6.98
CA THR A 85 -1.69 -5.26 -6.21
C THR A 85 -1.51 -6.57 -5.45
N HIS A 86 -0.30 -7.10 -5.46
CA HIS A 86 0.09 -8.27 -4.68
C HIS A 86 0.06 -7.93 -3.18
N GLY A 87 0.50 -6.72 -2.82
CA GLY A 87 0.45 -6.19 -1.44
C GLY A 87 1.61 -6.66 -0.58
N GLY A 88 2.67 -7.18 -1.20
CA GLY A 88 3.74 -7.87 -0.48
C GLY A 88 4.81 -8.41 -1.41
N PHE A 89 5.13 -7.69 -2.49
CA PHE A 89 6.09 -8.12 -3.51
C PHE A 89 7.54 -8.10 -2.97
N GLN A 90 7.88 -9.15 -2.22
CA GLN A 90 9.19 -9.37 -1.61
C GLN A 90 9.89 -10.57 -2.23
N ARG A 91 11.23 -10.59 -2.19
CA ARG A 91 12.03 -11.73 -2.69
C ARG A 91 11.59 -13.08 -2.12
N LYS A 92 11.27 -13.13 -0.82
CA LYS A 92 10.79 -14.34 -0.14
C LYS A 92 9.48 -14.91 -0.71
N ASN A 93 8.71 -14.07 -1.42
CA ASN A 93 7.42 -14.40 -2.03
C ASN A 93 7.57 -14.71 -3.53
N ILE A 94 8.81 -14.83 -4.04
CA ILE A 94 9.11 -15.19 -5.43
C ILE A 94 9.84 -16.53 -5.42
N MET A 95 9.24 -17.53 -6.05
CA MET A 95 9.83 -18.86 -6.20
C MET A 95 10.16 -19.11 -7.67
N ILE A 96 11.36 -19.65 -7.92
CA ILE A 96 11.75 -20.15 -9.24
C ILE A 96 11.64 -21.68 -9.18
N ILE A 97 10.70 -22.24 -9.94
CA ILE A 97 10.51 -23.69 -10.06
C ILE A 97 11.22 -24.19 -11.34
N PRO A 98 11.28 -25.52 -11.59
CA PRO A 98 11.91 -26.06 -12.79
C PRO A 98 11.44 -25.37 -14.08
N GLN A 99 12.29 -25.44 -15.12
CA GLN A 99 12.10 -24.71 -16.38
C GLN A 99 12.09 -23.18 -16.23
N ASN A 100 12.71 -22.64 -15.17
CA ASN A 100 12.80 -21.20 -14.90
C ASN A 100 11.44 -20.50 -14.79
N THR A 101 10.41 -21.22 -14.33
CA THR A 101 9.08 -20.63 -14.15
C THR A 101 9.06 -19.83 -12.86
N VAL A 102 8.64 -18.55 -12.95
CA VAL A 102 8.48 -17.66 -11.80
C VAL A 102 7.08 -17.79 -11.23
N VAL A 103 6.99 -18.06 -9.92
CA VAL A 103 5.74 -18.16 -9.18
C VAL A 103 5.73 -17.11 -8.07
N LEU A 104 4.64 -16.35 -7.98
CA LEU A 104 4.39 -15.44 -6.86
C LEU A 104 3.56 -16.16 -5.80
N LEU A 105 4.01 -16.06 -4.55
CA LEU A 105 3.41 -16.67 -3.37
C LEU A 105 2.87 -15.58 -2.43
N ASP A 106 2.05 -15.97 -1.46
CA ASP A 106 1.58 -15.09 -0.39
C ASP A 106 0.73 -13.89 -0.87
N TRP A 107 -0.41 -14.21 -1.47
CA TRP A 107 -1.41 -13.25 -1.96
C TRP A 107 -2.35 -12.73 -0.86
N ALA A 108 -2.02 -12.94 0.42
CA ALA A 108 -2.94 -12.67 1.53
C ALA A 108 -3.32 -11.18 1.65
N ALA A 109 -2.41 -10.28 1.28
CA ALA A 109 -2.60 -8.83 1.26
C ALA A 109 -3.10 -8.27 -0.09
N SER A 110 -3.33 -9.14 -1.08
CA SER A 110 -3.67 -8.70 -2.43
C SER A 110 -5.04 -8.04 -2.52
N GLY A 111 -5.18 -7.12 -3.47
CA GLY A 111 -6.40 -6.33 -3.62
C GLY A 111 -6.25 -5.19 -4.61
N TRP A 112 -7.25 -4.33 -4.59
CA TRP A 112 -7.38 -3.15 -5.44
C TRP A 112 -6.88 -1.92 -4.68
N TYR A 113 -5.71 -1.40 -5.07
CA TYR A 113 -5.04 -0.28 -4.42
C TYR A 113 -4.69 0.82 -5.44
N PRO A 114 -4.30 2.03 -5.00
CA PRO A 114 -3.72 3.03 -5.89
C PRO A 114 -2.45 2.52 -6.59
N SER A 115 -2.15 3.09 -7.76
CA SER A 115 -1.04 2.65 -8.62
C SER A 115 0.32 2.63 -7.92
N TYR A 116 0.55 3.57 -7.01
CA TYR A 116 1.78 3.73 -6.27
C TYR A 116 1.98 2.74 -5.11
N TRP A 117 0.92 2.03 -4.68
CA TRP A 117 0.93 1.29 -3.41
C TRP A 117 1.96 0.15 -3.39
N GLU A 118 1.98 -0.71 -4.42
CA GLU A 118 2.96 -1.81 -4.48
C GLU A 118 4.39 -1.30 -4.41
N TYR A 119 4.73 -0.24 -5.16
CA TYR A 119 6.08 0.32 -5.15
C TYR A 119 6.45 0.81 -3.75
N ALA A 120 5.59 1.63 -3.15
CA ALA A 120 5.86 2.25 -1.86
C ALA A 120 6.03 1.20 -0.74
N VAL A 121 5.14 0.20 -0.66
CA VAL A 121 5.25 -0.91 0.31
C VAL A 121 6.48 -1.76 0.03
N THR A 122 6.75 -2.08 -1.24
CA THR A 122 7.88 -2.94 -1.64
C THR A 122 9.23 -2.29 -1.34
N VAL A 123 9.39 -0.99 -1.62
CA VAL A 123 10.61 -0.25 -1.27
C VAL A 123 10.73 -0.11 0.25
N TYR A 124 9.62 0.12 0.95
CA TYR A 124 9.62 0.19 2.42
C TYR A 124 10.14 -1.10 3.05
N VAL A 125 9.69 -2.28 2.61
CA VAL A 125 10.20 -3.56 3.15
C VAL A 125 11.64 -3.87 2.70
N ALA A 126 12.09 -3.28 1.59
CA ALA A 126 13.46 -3.38 1.08
C ALA A 126 14.43 -2.32 1.66
N ARG A 127 13.97 -1.44 2.56
CA ARG A 127 14.72 -0.26 3.06
C ARG A 127 15.97 -0.55 3.89
N ARG A 128 16.35 -1.82 4.07
CA ARG A 128 17.60 -2.17 4.77
C ARG A 128 18.83 -1.84 3.94
N TRP A 129 18.67 -1.75 2.61
CA TRP A 129 19.76 -1.44 1.68
C TRP A 129 20.97 -2.39 1.82
N ASP A 130 20.74 -3.60 2.34
CA ASP A 130 21.73 -4.64 2.54
C ASP A 130 21.91 -5.53 1.31
N ASP A 131 21.16 -5.25 0.23
CA ASP A 131 21.26 -5.91 -1.07
C ASP A 131 20.82 -5.04 -2.26
N ASP A 132 20.82 -5.66 -3.45
CA ASP A 132 20.49 -5.04 -4.73
C ASP A 132 19.00 -5.14 -5.10
N TRP A 133 18.10 -5.55 -4.19
CA TRP A 133 16.68 -5.72 -4.51
C TRP A 133 16.04 -4.44 -5.06
N HIS A 134 16.44 -3.29 -4.52
CA HIS A 134 16.02 -1.97 -4.99
C HIS A 134 16.27 -1.75 -6.50
N VAL A 135 17.33 -2.32 -7.06
CA VAL A 135 17.62 -2.24 -8.51
C VAL A 135 16.58 -3.00 -9.33
N TYR A 136 16.10 -4.14 -8.84
CA TYR A 136 15.08 -4.93 -9.52
C TYR A 136 13.70 -4.35 -9.33
N ILE A 137 13.40 -3.73 -8.19
CA ILE A 137 12.14 -3.00 -7.96
C ILE A 137 11.95 -1.97 -9.08
N GLY A 138 12.94 -1.10 -9.33
CA GLY A 138 12.86 -0.09 -10.39
C GLY A 138 12.81 -0.63 -11.82
N LYS A 139 13.14 -1.92 -12.03
CA LYS A 139 12.96 -2.60 -13.33
C LYS A 139 11.58 -3.24 -13.48
N ILE A 140 10.93 -3.60 -12.37
CA ILE A 140 9.69 -4.40 -12.36
C ILE A 140 8.45 -3.53 -12.12
N LEU A 141 8.60 -2.45 -11.33
CA LEU A 141 7.55 -1.53 -10.93
C LEU A 141 7.89 -0.11 -11.41
N GLU A 142 6.86 0.65 -11.74
CA GLU A 142 6.98 2.11 -11.90
C GLU A 142 7.37 2.74 -10.55
N GLU A 143 8.29 3.71 -10.59
CA GLU A 143 8.82 4.32 -9.39
C GLU A 143 8.00 5.51 -8.91
N PHE A 144 7.63 5.51 -7.63
CA PHE A 144 6.89 6.57 -6.96
C PHE A 144 7.65 7.07 -5.72
N PRO A 145 8.82 7.73 -5.89
CA PRO A 145 9.74 8.05 -4.79
C PRO A 145 9.10 8.95 -3.73
N ASN A 146 8.27 9.91 -4.14
CA ASN A 146 7.54 10.76 -3.20
C ASN A 146 6.57 9.96 -2.32
N HIS A 147 5.79 9.08 -2.94
CA HIS A 147 4.82 8.23 -2.24
C HIS A 147 5.52 7.28 -1.26
N PHE A 148 6.67 6.73 -1.64
CA PHE A 148 7.51 5.94 -0.76
C PHE A 148 7.94 6.72 0.50
N VAL A 149 8.51 7.93 0.35
CA VAL A 149 8.99 8.73 1.49
C VAL A 149 7.86 9.05 2.49
N TRP A 150 6.68 9.43 1.98
CA TRP A 150 5.54 9.72 2.84
C TRP A 150 4.93 8.47 3.47
N MET A 151 4.87 7.36 2.74
CA MET A 151 4.40 6.08 3.29
C MET A 151 5.35 5.57 4.38
N GLN A 152 6.66 5.66 4.16
CA GLN A 152 7.67 5.34 5.16
C GLN A 152 7.50 6.22 6.41
N THR A 153 7.26 7.52 6.23
CA THR A 153 7.03 8.45 7.35
C THR A 153 5.81 8.03 8.17
N LEU A 154 4.67 7.76 7.51
CA LEU A 154 3.45 7.31 8.18
C LEU A 154 3.67 6.00 8.94
N HIS A 155 4.37 5.03 8.34
CA HIS A 155 4.63 3.74 8.97
C HIS A 155 5.50 3.89 10.23
N ILE A 156 6.64 4.58 10.13
CA ILE A 156 7.56 4.80 11.26
C ILE A 156 6.86 5.53 12.41
N GLU A 157 6.02 6.53 12.10
CA GLU A 157 5.29 7.27 13.11
C GLU A 157 4.23 6.43 13.85
N MET A 158 3.59 5.48 13.18
CA MET A 158 2.58 4.61 13.80
C MET A 158 3.19 3.45 14.59
N TRP A 159 4.25 2.83 14.07
CA TRP A 159 4.74 1.54 14.61
C TRP A 159 6.23 1.50 14.96
N GLY A 160 6.98 2.58 14.77
CA GLY A 160 8.41 2.63 15.10
C GLY A 160 9.31 1.89 14.10
N PHE A 161 10.50 1.50 14.56
CA PHE A 161 11.53 0.81 13.77
C PHE A 161 11.57 -0.70 14.04
#